data_AF-A0A7C6IV13-F1
#
_entry.id   AF-A0A7C6IV13-F1
#
_cell.length_a   1.000
_cell.length_b   1.000
_cell.length_c   1.000
_cell.angle_alpha   90.00
_cell.angle_beta   90.00
_cell.angle_gamma   90.00
#
_symmetry.space_group_name_H-M   'P 1'
#
loop_
_entity.id
_entity.type
_entity.pdbx_description
1 polymer ?
#
loop_
_entity_poly.entity_id
_entity_poly.type
_entity_poly.pdbx_seq_one_letter_code
_entity_poly.pdbx_strand_id
1 'polypeptide(L)'
;VKAILAQDKYYIYQNRKYVGASNQVLWSIIADGLGSFEGDGVLEKLGKYGESYNSLESFERIFNLPVTVGEELSDLKIPDYSFWTKFIVSNKVESKCELVTNCDIQPFPREINDGLEATAEGKQALIDLFRANQMENTVPNFIECVKSDFDNDGNEEYLMFADNPRSELGHPILCGNGKADHLGIFNVIFYQDDDGSIQTLHSDLRPYKHVFEPDEDKNMELKRTGPKYGIAINLLTVADLNSDGIYEIGIKKSEWERGFYLIYAMNTKGEYEAVMRSNWGM
;
A
#
# COMPACT_ATOMS: atom_id res chain seq x y z
N VAL A 1 -31.62 0.84 17.63
CA VAL A 1 -30.33 0.16 17.42
C VAL A 1 -29.92 0.39 15.96
N LYS A 2 -28.70 0.89 15.73
CA LYS A 2 -28.14 1.24 14.40
C LYS A 2 -26.92 0.36 14.15
N ALA A 3 -26.82 -0.26 12.98
CA ALA A 3 -25.58 -0.91 12.55
C ALA A 3 -24.61 0.17 12.06
N ILE A 4 -23.46 0.31 12.73
CA ILE A 4 -22.36 1.20 12.30
C ILE A 4 -21.35 0.46 11.43
N LEU A 5 -21.36 -0.88 11.47
CA LEU A 5 -20.67 -1.74 10.53
C LEU A 5 -21.57 -2.94 10.20
N ALA A 6 -22.26 -2.86 9.07
CA ALA A 6 -23.25 -3.84 8.64
C ALA A 6 -22.62 -4.99 7.83
N GLN A 7 -21.60 -5.63 8.40
CA GLN A 7 -20.96 -6.81 7.84
C GLN A 7 -21.07 -7.95 8.84
N ASP A 8 -21.33 -9.18 8.38
CA ASP A 8 -21.42 -10.35 9.26
C ASP A 8 -20.04 -10.95 9.55
N LYS A 9 -19.13 -10.86 8.58
CA LYS A 9 -17.76 -11.33 8.69
C LYS A 9 -16.86 -10.67 7.64
N TYR A 10 -15.56 -10.83 7.83
CA TYR A 10 -14.54 -10.51 6.85
C TYR A 10 -13.68 -11.74 6.54
N TYR A 11 -13.26 -11.89 5.29
CA TYR A 11 -12.35 -12.93 4.82
C TYR A 11 -10.95 -12.37 4.74
N ILE A 12 -9.99 -13.07 5.32
CA ILE A 12 -8.64 -12.55 5.57
C ILE A 12 -7.63 -13.35 4.79
N TYR A 13 -6.73 -12.64 4.12
CA TYR A 13 -5.69 -13.20 3.29
C TYR A 13 -4.31 -12.68 3.73
N GLN A 14 -3.35 -13.60 3.75
CA GLN A 14 -1.94 -13.33 4.02
C GLN A 14 -1.08 -14.14 3.05
N ASN A 15 -0.05 -13.52 2.47
CA ASN A 15 0.79 -14.10 1.44
C ASN A 15 -0.04 -14.74 0.32
N ARG A 16 -1.07 -14.01 -0.16
CA ARG A 16 -2.01 -14.48 -1.19
C ARG A 16 -2.79 -15.77 -0.84
N LYS A 17 -2.89 -16.13 0.44
CA LYS A 17 -3.61 -17.33 0.91
C LYS A 17 -4.71 -16.97 1.89
N TYR A 18 -5.84 -17.66 1.79
CA TYR A 18 -6.92 -17.55 2.75
C TYR A 18 -6.48 -18.06 4.13
N VAL A 19 -6.61 -17.21 5.14
CA VAL A 19 -6.24 -17.51 6.54
C VAL A 19 -7.45 -17.89 7.37
N GLY A 20 -8.61 -17.29 7.08
CA GLY A 20 -9.85 -17.54 7.80
C GLY A 20 -10.84 -16.39 7.67
N ALA A 21 -12.03 -16.59 8.23
CA ALA A 21 -13.04 -15.55 8.35
C ALA A 21 -13.13 -15.07 9.80
N SER A 22 -13.23 -13.76 9.99
CA SER A 22 -13.43 -13.12 11.28
C SER A 22 -14.84 -12.56 11.37
N ASN A 23 -15.60 -12.95 12.39
CA ASN A 23 -16.85 -12.31 12.80
C ASN A 23 -16.62 -11.27 13.91
N GLN A 24 -15.38 -10.87 14.12
CA GLN A 24 -14.97 -9.91 15.13
C GLN A 24 -13.99 -8.88 14.57
N VAL A 25 -14.09 -7.66 15.06
CA VAL A 25 -13.10 -6.60 14.82
C VAL A 25 -12.55 -6.12 16.15
N LEU A 26 -11.27 -5.79 16.16
CA LEU A 26 -10.60 -5.17 17.29
C LEU A 26 -10.33 -3.72 16.90
N TRP A 27 -11.04 -2.82 17.58
CA TRP A 27 -10.93 -1.37 17.36
C TRP A 27 -10.38 -0.69 18.59
N SER A 28 -9.52 0.31 18.35
CA SER A 28 -9.18 1.26 19.38
C SER A 28 -10.32 2.26 19.50
N ILE A 29 -10.83 2.46 20.71
CA ILE A 29 -11.90 3.42 20.97
C ILE A 29 -11.37 4.83 21.22
N ILE A 30 -10.03 5.07 21.25
CA ILE A 30 -9.43 6.42 21.42
C ILE A 30 -9.78 7.36 20.25
N ALA A 31 -9.71 8.67 20.47
CA ALA A 31 -10.10 9.74 19.52
C ALA A 31 -9.41 9.74 18.13
N ASP A 32 -8.53 8.77 17.85
CA ASP A 32 -7.84 8.56 16.57
C ASP A 32 -7.95 7.11 16.06
N GLY A 33 -8.62 6.21 16.80
CA GLY A 33 -8.66 4.77 16.56
C GLY A 33 -9.63 4.33 15.45
N LEU A 34 -10.71 5.08 15.27
CA LEU A 34 -11.67 4.94 14.16
C LEU A 34 -11.50 6.05 13.09
N GLY A 35 -10.44 6.86 13.23
CA GLY A 35 -10.24 8.14 12.54
C GLY A 35 -10.72 9.34 13.37
N SER A 36 -10.42 10.56 12.92
CA SER A 36 -10.72 11.84 13.60
C SER A 36 -12.22 12.22 13.62
N PHE A 37 -13.11 11.23 13.59
CA PHE A 37 -14.56 11.38 13.44
C PHE A 37 -15.34 11.28 14.76
N GLU A 38 -14.62 11.27 15.88
CA GLU A 38 -15.21 11.11 17.20
C GLU A 38 -15.45 12.47 17.89
N GLY A 39 -16.67 12.66 18.40
CA GLY A 39 -17.00 13.79 19.28
C GLY A 39 -16.79 13.46 20.76
N ASP A 40 -16.95 14.46 21.62
CA ASP A 40 -16.81 14.31 23.08
C ASP A 40 -17.69 13.15 23.63
N GLY A 41 -17.06 12.24 24.37
CA GLY A 41 -17.73 11.12 25.04
C GLY A 41 -18.06 9.91 24.16
N VAL A 42 -17.65 9.87 22.88
CA VAL A 42 -17.79 8.68 22.02
C VAL A 42 -17.05 7.48 22.61
N LEU A 43 -15.85 7.69 23.14
CA LEU A 43 -15.03 6.74 23.89
C LEU A 43 -15.84 5.86 24.85
N GLU A 44 -16.44 6.51 25.86
CA GLU A 44 -17.14 5.85 26.96
C GLU A 44 -18.43 5.18 26.47
N LYS A 45 -19.12 5.78 25.49
CA LYS A 45 -20.35 5.24 24.93
C LYS A 45 -20.07 4.00 24.08
N LEU A 46 -19.11 4.07 23.16
CA LEU A 46 -18.77 2.97 22.26
C LEU A 46 -18.13 1.81 23.01
N GLY A 47 -17.31 2.10 24.03
CA GLY A 47 -16.69 1.10 24.89
C GLY A 47 -17.67 0.16 25.60
N LYS A 48 -18.96 0.53 25.73
CA LYS A 48 -20.02 -0.33 26.29
C LYS A 48 -20.47 -1.46 25.36
N TYR A 49 -20.17 -1.33 24.06
CA TYR A 49 -20.61 -2.26 23.01
C TYR A 49 -19.55 -3.30 22.63
N GLY A 50 -18.33 -3.18 23.16
CA GLY A 50 -17.23 -4.11 22.91
C GLY A 50 -16.63 -4.66 24.19
N GLU A 51 -16.01 -5.84 24.08
CA GLU A 51 -15.32 -6.51 25.19
C GLU A 51 -13.87 -6.00 25.30
N SER A 52 -13.35 -5.86 26.52
CA SER A 52 -11.97 -5.41 26.71
C SER A 52 -10.95 -6.43 26.20
N TYR A 53 -10.00 -5.99 25.37
CA TYR A 53 -8.89 -6.82 24.90
C TYR A 53 -7.64 -6.65 25.77
N ASN A 54 -7.01 -7.75 26.20
CA ASN A 54 -5.79 -7.84 27.03
C ASN A 54 -5.81 -7.24 28.45
N SER A 55 -6.67 -6.27 28.78
CA SER A 55 -6.94 -5.82 30.15
C SER A 55 -8.16 -4.90 30.20
N LEU A 56 -8.72 -4.68 31.41
CA LEU A 56 -9.82 -3.73 31.63
C LEU A 56 -9.46 -2.28 31.27
N GLU A 57 -8.16 -1.93 31.33
CA GLU A 57 -7.63 -0.59 31.05
C GLU A 57 -7.25 -0.38 29.58
N SER A 58 -7.28 -1.42 28.76
CA SER A 58 -7.01 -1.29 27.32
C SER A 58 -8.05 -0.37 26.67
N PHE A 59 -7.63 0.46 25.72
CA PHE A 59 -8.55 1.18 24.83
C PHE A 59 -8.89 0.38 23.58
N GLU A 60 -8.37 -0.85 23.44
CA GLU A 60 -8.81 -1.74 22.39
C GLU A 60 -10.02 -2.58 22.87
N ARG A 61 -11.02 -2.67 22.01
CA ARG A 61 -12.28 -3.36 22.26
C ARG A 61 -12.59 -4.33 21.13
N ILE A 62 -13.01 -5.53 21.51
CA ILE A 62 -13.49 -6.56 20.58
C ILE A 62 -14.98 -6.30 20.34
N PHE A 63 -15.36 -6.10 19.09
CA PHE A 63 -16.75 -5.98 18.67
C PHE A 63 -17.13 -7.20 17.83
N ASN A 64 -18.27 -7.81 18.15
CA ASN A 64 -18.88 -8.81 17.28
C ASN A 64 -19.54 -8.11 16.08
N LEU A 65 -19.45 -8.76 14.93
CA LEU A 65 -20.05 -8.33 13.68
C LEU A 65 -21.48 -8.89 13.53
N PRO A 66 -22.45 -8.12 13.00
CA PRO A 66 -22.35 -6.69 12.70
C PRO A 66 -22.24 -5.82 13.96
N VAL A 67 -21.49 -4.72 13.87
CA VAL A 67 -21.36 -3.79 15.01
C VAL A 67 -22.60 -2.92 15.10
N THR A 68 -23.42 -3.16 16.12
CA THR A 68 -24.65 -2.41 16.38
C THR A 68 -24.57 -1.59 17.65
N VAL A 69 -25.00 -0.34 17.59
CA VAL A 69 -25.00 0.61 18.71
C VAL A 69 -26.40 1.18 18.97
N GLY A 70 -26.61 1.72 20.17
CA GLY A 70 -27.83 2.43 20.57
C GLY A 70 -27.97 3.82 19.92
N GLU A 71 -29.11 4.47 20.18
CA GLU A 71 -29.41 5.80 19.61
C GLU A 71 -28.49 6.90 20.13
N GLU A 72 -27.82 6.71 21.27
CA GLU A 72 -26.86 7.64 21.84
C GLU A 72 -25.57 7.81 21.02
N LEU A 73 -25.37 6.92 20.04
CA LEU A 73 -24.30 6.95 19.04
C LEU A 73 -24.87 7.07 17.61
N SER A 74 -26.10 7.57 17.46
CA SER A 74 -26.73 7.75 16.14
C SER A 74 -25.94 8.67 15.21
N ASP A 75 -25.25 9.66 15.78
CA ASP A 75 -24.39 10.61 15.05
C ASP A 75 -22.99 10.08 14.74
N LEU A 76 -22.59 8.92 15.29
CA LEU A 76 -21.29 8.31 14.98
C LEU A 76 -21.26 7.95 13.49
N LYS A 77 -20.25 8.49 12.80
CA LYS A 77 -19.96 8.24 11.38
C LYS A 77 -18.69 7.42 11.29
N ILE A 78 -18.81 6.16 10.87
CA ILE A 78 -17.66 5.36 10.44
C ILE A 78 -17.38 5.74 8.99
N PRO A 79 -16.13 6.01 8.59
CA PRO A 79 -15.82 6.28 7.19
C PRO A 79 -16.13 5.07 6.31
N ASP A 80 -16.85 5.30 5.22
CA ASP A 80 -17.21 4.24 4.28
C ASP A 80 -16.03 3.79 3.39
N TYR A 81 -14.91 4.51 3.41
CA TYR A 81 -13.80 4.32 2.46
C TYR A 81 -12.44 4.01 3.11
N SER A 82 -12.23 4.30 4.40
CA SER A 82 -10.98 3.94 5.10
C SER A 82 -11.13 4.04 6.62
N PHE A 83 -10.90 2.94 7.32
CA PHE A 83 -10.69 2.94 8.77
C PHE A 83 -9.63 1.90 9.12
N TRP A 84 -8.95 2.10 10.25
CA TRP A 84 -7.97 1.13 10.74
C TRP A 84 -8.66 0.10 11.64
N THR A 85 -8.30 -1.17 11.47
CA THR A 85 -8.83 -2.25 12.31
C THR A 85 -7.87 -3.43 12.35
N LYS A 86 -8.04 -4.27 13.36
CA LYS A 86 -7.45 -5.61 13.45
C LYS A 86 -8.57 -6.64 13.49
N PHE A 87 -8.27 -7.87 13.11
CA PHE A 87 -9.24 -8.95 13.10
C PHE A 87 -8.84 -10.09 14.05
N ILE A 88 -9.81 -10.90 14.46
CA ILE A 88 -9.57 -12.05 15.33
C ILE A 88 -9.92 -13.33 14.57
N VAL A 89 -8.90 -14.12 14.23
CA VAL A 89 -9.06 -15.41 13.56
C VAL A 89 -8.62 -16.50 14.51
N SER A 90 -9.48 -17.48 14.78
CA SER A 90 -9.16 -18.62 15.65
C SER A 90 -8.53 -18.20 17.00
N ASN A 91 -9.08 -17.16 17.64
CA ASN A 91 -8.62 -16.56 18.90
C ASN A 91 -7.23 -15.89 18.84
N LYS A 92 -6.72 -15.56 17.65
CA LYS A 92 -5.48 -14.81 17.47
C LYS A 92 -5.78 -13.47 16.79
N VAL A 93 -5.13 -12.42 17.27
CA VAL A 93 -5.21 -11.11 16.63
C VAL A 93 -4.31 -11.10 15.39
N GLU A 94 -4.94 -10.89 14.25
CA GLU A 94 -4.28 -10.71 12.97
C GLU A 94 -4.09 -9.21 12.72
N SER A 95 -2.84 -8.76 12.81
CA SER A 95 -2.44 -7.35 12.64
C SER A 95 -1.66 -7.09 11.35
N LYS A 96 -1.26 -8.15 10.64
CA LYS A 96 -0.58 -8.10 9.34
C LYS A 96 -1.48 -8.74 8.29
N CYS A 97 -2.58 -8.07 7.95
CA CYS A 97 -3.45 -8.52 6.87
C CYS A 97 -3.01 -7.79 5.59
N GLU A 98 -2.69 -8.55 4.54
CA GLU A 98 -2.33 -7.98 3.23
C GLU A 98 -3.60 -7.63 2.44
N LEU A 99 -4.64 -8.44 2.58
CA LEU A 99 -5.95 -8.20 1.98
C LEU A 99 -7.06 -8.70 2.90
N VAL A 100 -8.14 -7.92 2.99
CA VAL A 100 -9.36 -8.29 3.72
C VAL A 100 -10.55 -7.90 2.87
N THR A 101 -11.49 -8.83 2.69
CA THR A 101 -12.71 -8.63 1.90
C THR A 101 -13.93 -8.86 2.77
N ASN A 102 -15.05 -8.21 2.44
CA ASN A 102 -16.36 -8.48 3.05
C ASN A 102 -17.20 -9.48 2.23
N CYS A 103 -16.66 -9.93 1.09
CA CYS A 103 -17.27 -10.91 0.20
C CYS A 103 -16.42 -12.18 0.15
N ASP A 104 -17.10 -13.33 0.02
CA ASP A 104 -16.44 -14.62 -0.22
C ASP A 104 -16.05 -14.69 -1.69
N ILE A 105 -14.82 -14.25 -1.99
CA ILE A 105 -14.26 -14.21 -3.33
C ILE A 105 -12.96 -15.01 -3.39
N GLN A 106 -12.53 -15.35 -4.61
CA GLN A 106 -11.22 -15.91 -4.87
C GLN A 106 -10.32 -14.79 -5.44
N PRO A 107 -9.68 -13.96 -4.60
CA PRO A 107 -8.95 -12.79 -5.06
C PRO A 107 -7.63 -13.13 -5.77
N PHE A 108 -7.20 -14.39 -5.72
CA PHE A 108 -5.98 -14.87 -6.37
C PHE A 108 -6.31 -16.12 -7.20
N PRO A 109 -7.08 -16.00 -8.31
CA PRO A 109 -7.44 -17.12 -9.15
C PRO A 109 -6.26 -17.65 -9.99
N ARG A 110 -5.21 -16.84 -10.18
CA ARG A 110 -4.04 -17.17 -11.00
C ARG A 110 -2.74 -17.08 -10.21
N GLU A 111 -1.72 -17.82 -10.67
CA GLU A 111 -0.40 -17.82 -10.05
C GLU A 111 0.30 -16.47 -10.28
N ILE A 112 0.98 -15.99 -9.24
CA ILE A 112 1.72 -14.73 -9.26
C ILE A 112 3.17 -15.06 -8.89
N ASN A 113 4.10 -14.79 -9.81
CA ASN A 113 5.52 -15.07 -9.66
C ASN A 113 6.27 -13.80 -9.23
N ASP A 114 6.90 -13.82 -8.06
CA ASP A 114 7.66 -12.67 -7.51
C ASP A 114 9.17 -12.88 -7.58
N GLY A 115 9.92 -11.83 -7.24
CA GLY A 115 11.38 -11.89 -7.13
C GLY A 115 12.08 -12.04 -8.48
N LEU A 116 11.40 -11.63 -9.55
CA LEU A 116 11.94 -11.65 -10.89
C LEU A 116 12.87 -10.46 -11.15
N GLU A 117 13.72 -10.60 -12.15
CA GLU A 117 14.51 -9.51 -12.68
C GLU A 117 13.65 -8.62 -13.61
N ALA A 118 13.92 -7.32 -13.62
CA ALA A 118 13.29 -6.42 -14.57
C ALA A 118 13.72 -6.72 -16.01
N THR A 119 12.76 -6.54 -16.93
CA THR A 119 12.94 -6.72 -18.38
C THR A 119 13.91 -5.69 -18.96
N ALA A 120 14.38 -5.92 -20.18
CA ALA A 120 15.26 -4.98 -20.86
C ALA A 120 14.51 -3.68 -21.20
N GLU A 121 13.26 -3.80 -21.61
CA GLU A 121 12.34 -2.71 -21.96
C GLU A 121 12.02 -1.88 -20.70
N GLY A 122 11.73 -2.53 -19.57
CA GLY A 122 11.49 -1.86 -18.29
C GLY A 122 12.72 -1.08 -17.80
N LYS A 123 13.91 -1.67 -17.90
CA LYS A 123 15.18 -0.99 -17.60
C LYS A 123 15.38 0.22 -18.49
N GLN A 124 15.11 0.09 -19.79
CA GLN A 124 15.24 1.20 -20.73
C GLN A 124 14.23 2.32 -20.45
N ALA A 125 12.98 1.98 -20.15
CA ALA A 125 11.93 2.93 -19.77
C ALA A 125 12.32 3.75 -18.53
N LEU A 126 12.91 3.12 -17.50
CA LEU A 126 13.40 3.83 -16.32
C LEU A 126 14.53 4.82 -16.66
N ILE A 127 15.48 4.38 -17.48
CA ILE A 127 16.60 5.22 -17.93
C ILE A 127 16.07 6.42 -18.72
N ASP A 128 15.07 6.23 -19.58
CA ASP A 128 14.47 7.30 -20.36
C ASP A 128 13.69 8.29 -19.49
N LEU A 129 12.98 7.82 -18.47
CA LEU A 129 12.39 8.69 -17.45
C LEU A 129 13.45 9.52 -16.73
N PHE A 130 14.60 8.93 -16.36
CA PHE A 130 15.68 9.67 -15.72
C PHE A 130 16.26 10.75 -16.63
N ARG A 131 16.52 10.46 -17.91
CA ARG A 131 16.97 11.46 -18.89
C ARG A 131 15.98 12.60 -19.05
N ALA A 132 14.68 12.29 -19.15
CA ALA A 132 13.64 13.30 -19.27
C ALA A 132 13.55 14.23 -18.04
N ASN A 133 14.05 13.79 -16.88
CA ASN A 133 13.96 14.50 -15.61
C ASN A 133 15.32 15.01 -15.06
N GLN A 134 16.36 15.08 -15.88
CA GLN A 134 17.72 15.53 -15.48
C GLN A 134 18.31 14.69 -14.34
N MET A 135 18.09 13.38 -14.41
CA MET A 135 18.51 12.38 -13.45
C MET A 135 19.32 11.26 -14.14
N GLU A 136 19.81 11.46 -15.37
CA GLU A 136 20.40 10.42 -16.23
C GLU A 136 21.64 9.71 -15.66
N ASN A 137 22.26 10.26 -14.63
CA ASN A 137 23.40 9.65 -13.96
C ASN A 137 22.98 8.82 -12.73
N THR A 138 21.70 8.85 -12.36
CA THR A 138 21.12 7.99 -11.32
C THR A 138 21.13 6.54 -11.80
N VAL A 139 21.58 5.62 -10.94
CA VAL A 139 21.58 4.18 -11.26
C VAL A 139 20.14 3.63 -11.14
N PRO A 140 19.60 2.99 -12.19
CA PRO A 140 18.33 2.26 -12.12
C PRO A 140 18.38 1.17 -11.04
N ASN A 141 17.32 1.07 -10.22
CA ASN A 141 17.23 0.05 -9.19
C ASN A 141 15.79 -0.46 -9.08
N PHE A 142 15.58 -1.71 -9.52
CA PHE A 142 14.31 -2.41 -9.38
C PHE A 142 14.32 -3.21 -8.09
N ILE A 143 13.34 -2.98 -7.23
CA ILE A 143 13.26 -3.59 -5.90
C ILE A 143 12.36 -4.83 -5.89
N GLU A 144 11.43 -4.92 -6.85
CA GLU A 144 10.46 -6.01 -6.94
C GLU A 144 9.94 -6.05 -8.37
N CYS A 145 9.91 -7.24 -8.97
CA CYS A 145 9.20 -7.49 -10.22
C CYS A 145 8.31 -8.72 -10.03
N VAL A 146 7.07 -8.59 -10.51
CA VAL A 146 6.03 -9.58 -10.38
C VAL A 146 5.51 -9.91 -11.78
N LYS A 147 5.24 -11.19 -12.04
CA LYS A 147 4.68 -11.65 -13.31
C LYS A 147 3.43 -12.49 -13.09
N SER A 148 2.38 -12.19 -13.84
CA SER A 148 1.12 -12.94 -13.85
C SER A 148 0.34 -12.56 -15.11
N ASP A 149 -0.73 -13.29 -15.36
CA ASP A 149 -1.80 -12.93 -16.31
C ASP A 149 -2.71 -11.91 -15.58
N PHE A 150 -2.38 -10.63 -15.64
CA PHE A 150 -3.07 -9.60 -14.85
C PHE A 150 -4.43 -9.24 -15.46
N ASP A 151 -4.58 -9.28 -16.78
CA ASP A 151 -5.80 -8.90 -17.49
C ASP A 151 -6.67 -10.08 -17.95
N ASN A 152 -6.21 -11.32 -17.69
CA ASN A 152 -6.92 -12.56 -17.98
C ASN A 152 -7.12 -12.81 -19.48
N ASP A 153 -6.17 -12.40 -20.30
CA ASP A 153 -6.11 -12.72 -21.73
C ASP A 153 -5.42 -14.07 -22.02
N GLY A 154 -4.76 -14.65 -21.01
CA GLY A 154 -4.04 -15.93 -21.06
C GLY A 154 -2.55 -15.81 -21.38
N ASN A 155 -2.03 -14.60 -21.54
CA ASN A 155 -0.62 -14.27 -21.60
C ASN A 155 -0.13 -13.84 -20.20
N GLU A 156 1.17 -13.56 -20.07
CA GLU A 156 1.72 -13.10 -18.79
C GLU A 156 2.43 -11.76 -18.97
N GLU A 157 2.09 -10.80 -18.13
CA GLU A 157 2.61 -9.44 -18.14
C GLU A 157 3.48 -9.19 -16.90
N TYR A 158 4.18 -8.05 -16.89
CA TYR A 158 5.08 -7.67 -15.80
C TYR A 158 4.59 -6.44 -15.05
N LEU A 159 4.68 -6.51 -13.73
CA LEU A 159 4.61 -5.36 -12.84
C LEU A 159 5.99 -5.14 -12.22
N MET A 160 6.60 -3.97 -12.44
CA MET A 160 7.98 -3.68 -12.04
C MET A 160 8.02 -2.45 -11.16
N PHE A 161 8.53 -2.62 -9.93
CA PHE A 161 8.72 -1.56 -8.95
C PHE A 161 10.19 -1.15 -8.90
N ALA A 162 10.42 0.14 -9.03
CA ALA A 162 11.73 0.75 -8.92
C ALA A 162 11.73 1.82 -7.83
N ASP A 163 12.76 1.82 -6.99
CA ASP A 163 12.95 2.76 -5.88
C ASP A 163 14.46 2.92 -5.63
N ASN A 164 14.88 3.97 -4.93
CA ASN A 164 16.27 4.08 -4.52
C ASN A 164 16.69 2.95 -3.58
N PRO A 165 17.96 2.52 -3.64
CA PRO A 165 18.57 1.76 -2.57
C PRO A 165 18.44 2.51 -1.24
N ARG A 166 18.37 1.76 -0.14
CA ARG A 166 18.25 2.33 1.21
C ARG A 166 19.37 1.84 2.10
N SER A 167 19.76 2.68 3.05
CA SER A 167 20.65 2.28 4.14
C SER A 167 19.90 1.37 5.12
N GLU A 168 20.63 0.75 6.05
CA GLU A 168 20.05 -0.04 7.14
C GLU A 168 19.07 0.76 8.02
N LEU A 169 19.23 2.10 8.05
CA LEU A 169 18.34 3.01 8.75
C LEU A 169 17.13 3.46 7.92
N GLY A 170 16.97 2.93 6.70
CA GLY A 170 15.85 3.23 5.80
C GLY A 170 16.00 4.52 5.01
N HIS A 171 17.13 5.24 5.14
CA HIS A 171 17.37 6.46 4.38
C HIS A 171 17.71 6.14 2.92
N PRO A 172 17.19 6.92 1.95
CA PRO A 172 17.51 6.71 0.56
C PRO A 172 18.98 7.04 0.29
N ILE A 173 19.58 6.23 -0.58
CA ILE A 173 20.95 6.36 -1.03
C ILE A 173 20.94 6.91 -2.46
N LEU A 174 21.68 7.99 -2.69
CA LEU A 174 22.01 8.43 -4.03
C LEU A 174 23.19 7.62 -4.54
N CYS A 175 22.97 6.88 -5.62
CA CYS A 175 23.98 6.11 -6.34
C CYS A 175 24.15 6.71 -7.73
N GLY A 176 25.35 7.20 -8.02
CA GLY A 176 25.70 7.67 -9.36
C GLY A 176 26.36 6.58 -10.19
N ASN A 177 26.19 6.61 -11.51
CA ASN A 177 26.86 5.72 -12.47
C ASN A 177 28.36 6.04 -12.66
N GLY A 178 29.02 6.58 -11.62
CA GLY A 178 30.37 7.13 -11.67
C GLY A 178 30.44 8.65 -11.88
N LYS A 179 29.30 9.32 -12.07
CA LYS A 179 29.18 10.78 -12.13
C LYS A 179 28.45 11.33 -10.89
N ALA A 180 28.67 12.62 -10.60
CA ALA A 180 28.23 13.29 -9.37
C ALA A 180 27.12 14.34 -9.59
N ASP A 181 26.77 14.62 -10.84
CA ASP A 181 25.71 15.54 -11.25
C ASP A 181 24.50 14.77 -11.80
N HIS A 182 23.35 15.42 -11.92
CA HIS A 182 22.11 14.84 -12.48
C HIS A 182 21.75 13.50 -11.82
N LEU A 183 21.76 13.52 -10.50
CA LEU A 183 21.32 12.44 -9.63
C LEU A 183 19.97 12.80 -9.03
N GLY A 184 19.24 11.82 -8.52
CA GLY A 184 18.05 12.08 -7.73
C GLY A 184 17.54 10.84 -7.03
N ILE A 185 16.39 11.02 -6.39
CA ILE A 185 15.61 9.90 -5.90
C ILE A 185 14.35 9.71 -6.73
N PHE A 186 13.85 8.49 -6.73
CA PHE A 186 12.72 8.07 -7.52
C PHE A 186 11.93 6.99 -6.79
N ASN A 187 10.64 6.93 -7.06
CA ASN A 187 9.91 5.67 -7.08
C ASN A 187 9.09 5.63 -8.37
N VAL A 188 9.08 4.47 -9.02
CA VAL A 188 8.42 4.26 -10.31
C VAL A 188 7.79 2.88 -10.32
N ILE A 189 6.61 2.78 -10.93
CA ILE A 189 5.95 1.50 -11.20
C ILE A 189 5.63 1.45 -12.68
N PHE A 190 6.05 0.37 -13.31
CA PHE A 190 5.69 0.04 -14.68
C PHE A 190 4.80 -1.19 -14.71
N TYR A 191 3.77 -1.13 -15.55
CA TYR A 191 3.11 -2.30 -16.09
C TYR A 191 3.64 -2.50 -17.52
N GLN A 192 4.06 -3.71 -17.85
CA GLN A 192 4.48 -4.09 -19.19
C GLN A 192 3.60 -5.21 -19.70
N ASP A 193 2.88 -4.92 -20.77
CA ASP A 193 1.93 -5.84 -21.42
C ASP A 193 2.66 -6.95 -22.22
N ASP A 194 1.91 -7.94 -22.68
CA ASP A 194 2.43 -9.09 -23.42
C ASP A 194 3.03 -8.70 -24.79
N ASP A 195 2.50 -7.64 -25.39
CA ASP A 195 3.00 -7.01 -26.62
C ASP A 195 4.31 -6.20 -26.43
N GLY A 196 4.77 -6.08 -25.18
CA GLY A 196 5.96 -5.35 -24.78
C GLY A 196 5.75 -3.85 -24.59
N SER A 197 4.53 -3.34 -24.74
CA SER A 197 4.19 -1.96 -24.40
C SER A 197 4.35 -1.73 -22.90
N ILE A 198 4.76 -0.51 -22.52
CA ILE A 198 4.99 -0.14 -21.12
C ILE A 198 4.10 1.03 -20.75
N GLN A 199 3.31 0.82 -19.71
CA GLN A 199 2.56 1.86 -19.03
C GLN A 199 3.28 2.28 -17.74
N THR A 200 3.48 3.58 -17.55
CA THR A 200 3.93 4.13 -16.25
C THR A 200 2.73 4.30 -15.34
N LEU A 201 2.55 3.40 -14.36
CA LEU A 201 1.44 3.49 -13.40
C LEU A 201 1.69 4.58 -12.37
N HIS A 202 2.94 4.67 -11.90
CA HIS A 202 3.34 5.63 -10.88
C HIS A 202 4.74 6.18 -11.18
N SER A 203 4.96 7.46 -10.92
CA SER A 203 6.29 8.05 -10.92
C SER A 203 6.37 9.25 -9.97
N ASP A 204 7.30 9.22 -9.04
CA ASP A 204 7.73 10.37 -8.24
C ASP A 204 9.24 10.52 -8.40
N LEU A 205 9.65 11.51 -9.19
CA LEU A 205 11.05 11.78 -9.53
C LEU A 205 11.47 13.08 -8.87
N ARG A 206 12.51 13.05 -8.03
CA ARG A 206 13.01 14.21 -7.29
C ARG A 206 14.49 14.40 -7.59
N PRO A 207 14.84 15.20 -8.62
CA PRO A 207 16.22 15.51 -8.93
C PRO A 207 16.90 16.20 -7.75
N TYR A 208 18.09 15.75 -7.42
CA TYR A 208 18.90 16.30 -6.35
C TYR A 208 19.63 17.55 -6.83
N LYS A 209 19.43 18.66 -6.12
CA LYS A 209 19.94 19.99 -6.51
C LYS A 209 21.02 20.54 -5.57
N HIS A 210 21.53 19.72 -4.66
CA HIS A 210 22.59 20.13 -3.73
C HIS A 210 23.93 19.49 -4.10
N VAL A 211 24.97 19.80 -3.33
CA VAL A 211 26.29 19.20 -3.52
C VAL A 211 26.21 17.71 -3.20
N PHE A 212 26.76 16.89 -4.10
CA PHE A 212 26.93 15.45 -3.91
C PHE A 212 28.28 15.21 -3.23
N GLU A 213 28.25 14.69 -2.00
CA GLU A 213 29.41 14.41 -1.16
C GLU A 213 29.45 12.89 -0.92
N PRO A 214 30.01 12.10 -1.86
CA PRO A 214 29.99 10.66 -1.78
C PRO A 214 30.91 10.11 -0.67
N ASP A 215 30.53 8.94 -0.16
CA ASP A 215 31.39 8.06 0.62
C ASP A 215 32.42 7.31 -0.25
N GLU A 216 33.17 6.39 0.37
CA GLU A 216 34.19 5.58 -0.29
C GLU A 216 33.62 4.69 -1.42
N ASP A 217 32.35 4.30 -1.32
CA ASP A 217 31.63 3.49 -2.31
C ASP A 217 30.95 4.35 -3.39
N LYS A 218 31.23 5.65 -3.42
CA LYS A 218 30.63 6.64 -4.35
C LYS A 218 29.12 6.81 -4.17
N ASN A 219 28.63 6.54 -2.97
CA ASN A 219 27.22 6.68 -2.60
C ASN A 219 27.04 7.84 -1.62
N MET A 220 25.83 8.39 -1.54
CA MET A 220 25.52 9.40 -0.52
C MET A 220 24.18 9.10 0.12
N GLU A 221 24.23 8.72 1.39
CA GLU A 221 23.03 8.54 2.21
C GLU A 221 22.41 9.90 2.56
N LEU A 222 21.13 10.06 2.25
CA LEU A 222 20.38 11.29 2.51
C LEU A 222 19.88 11.40 3.96
N LYS A 223 20.81 11.48 4.91
CA LYS A 223 20.53 11.54 6.35
C LYS A 223 19.83 12.83 6.81
N ARG A 224 20.07 13.95 6.12
CA ARG A 224 19.76 15.32 6.60
C ARG A 224 18.98 16.18 5.62
N THR A 225 18.63 15.68 4.44
CA THR A 225 18.09 16.52 3.36
C THR A 225 16.58 16.76 3.48
N GLY A 226 15.99 16.42 4.63
CA GLY A 226 14.64 16.78 5.03
C GLY A 226 13.56 15.83 4.47
N PRO A 227 12.30 16.05 4.85
CA PRO A 227 11.16 15.21 4.45
C PRO A 227 10.96 15.14 2.94
N LYS A 228 11.58 16.05 2.17
CA LYS A 228 11.52 16.10 0.71
C LYS A 228 12.14 14.87 0.04
N TYR A 229 13.12 14.21 0.63
CA TYR A 229 13.77 13.07 -0.02
C TYR A 229 13.43 11.72 0.61
N GLY A 230 12.75 11.69 1.75
CA GLY A 230 12.24 10.43 2.33
C GLY A 230 10.96 9.99 1.63
N ILE A 231 11.07 9.34 0.47
CA ILE A 231 9.96 8.64 -0.20
C ILE A 231 10.28 7.16 -0.32
N ALA A 232 9.26 6.30 -0.35
CA ALA A 232 9.35 4.87 -0.62
C ALA A 232 8.07 4.36 -1.30
N ILE A 233 8.19 3.24 -2.03
CA ILE A 233 7.03 2.55 -2.60
C ILE A 233 7.09 1.05 -2.32
N ASN A 234 5.93 0.46 -2.05
CA ASN A 234 5.78 -0.97 -1.81
C ASN A 234 4.54 -1.48 -2.53
N LEU A 235 4.64 -2.68 -3.09
CA LEU A 235 3.46 -3.45 -3.45
C LEU A 235 2.73 -3.86 -2.16
N LEU A 236 1.41 -3.66 -2.11
CA LEU A 236 0.57 -4.20 -1.04
C LEU A 236 -0.07 -5.51 -1.47
N THR A 237 -0.69 -5.50 -2.64
CA THR A 237 -1.40 -6.67 -3.18
C THR A 237 -1.60 -6.51 -4.68
N VAL A 238 -1.69 -7.64 -5.36
CA VAL A 238 -2.27 -7.74 -6.70
C VAL A 238 -3.34 -8.81 -6.62
N ALA A 239 -4.59 -8.42 -6.83
CA ALA A 239 -5.75 -9.23 -6.49
C ALA A 239 -6.95 -8.87 -7.35
N ASP A 240 -7.82 -9.85 -7.60
CA ASP A 240 -9.11 -9.65 -8.27
C ASP A 240 -10.11 -9.25 -7.18
N LEU A 241 -10.26 -7.94 -6.97
CA LEU A 241 -11.02 -7.38 -5.84
C LEU A 241 -12.52 -7.34 -6.13
N ASN A 242 -12.91 -7.43 -7.41
CA ASN A 242 -14.29 -7.26 -7.86
C ASN A 242 -14.86 -8.54 -8.52
N SER A 243 -14.06 -9.59 -8.67
CA SER A 243 -14.40 -10.88 -9.29
C SER A 243 -14.75 -10.79 -10.79
N ASP A 244 -14.16 -9.85 -11.52
CA ASP A 244 -14.28 -9.74 -12.98
C ASP A 244 -13.17 -10.50 -13.74
N GLY A 245 -12.22 -11.08 -13.01
CA GLY A 245 -11.09 -11.82 -13.54
C GLY A 245 -9.87 -10.94 -13.80
N ILE A 246 -9.95 -9.62 -13.71
CA ILE A 246 -8.82 -8.70 -13.89
C ILE A 246 -8.24 -8.34 -12.53
N TYR A 247 -6.91 -8.28 -12.44
CA TYR A 247 -6.24 -7.91 -11.21
C TYR A 247 -6.19 -6.40 -11.00
N GLU A 248 -6.68 -5.93 -9.85
CA GLU A 248 -6.32 -4.62 -9.31
C GLU A 248 -4.96 -4.64 -8.62
N ILE A 249 -4.26 -3.50 -8.70
CA ILE A 249 -2.92 -3.33 -8.14
C ILE A 249 -3.00 -2.35 -6.96
N GLY A 250 -2.75 -2.86 -5.75
CA GLY A 250 -2.68 -2.07 -4.53
C GLY A 250 -1.26 -1.70 -4.16
N ILE A 251 -0.99 -0.42 -3.94
CA ILE A 251 0.34 0.07 -3.59
C ILE A 251 0.30 0.95 -2.33
N LYS A 252 1.43 0.99 -1.63
CA LYS A 252 1.68 1.93 -0.55
C LYS A 252 2.84 2.84 -0.93
N LYS A 253 2.59 4.14 -1.02
CA LYS A 253 3.63 5.15 -1.06
C LYS A 253 3.82 5.73 0.34
N SER A 254 5.05 5.68 0.82
CA SER A 254 5.43 6.30 2.10
C SER A 254 6.26 7.54 1.82
N GLU A 255 6.03 8.58 2.60
CA GLU A 255 6.92 9.72 2.80
C GLU A 255 7.33 9.77 4.28
N TRP A 256 8.17 10.73 4.66
CA TRP A 256 8.73 10.82 6.03
C TRP A 256 7.68 10.71 7.16
N GLU A 257 6.61 11.49 7.11
CA GLU A 257 5.56 11.55 8.16
C GLU A 257 4.15 11.33 7.62
N ARG A 258 4.04 10.96 6.36
CA ARG A 258 2.78 10.82 5.65
C ARG A 258 2.90 9.86 4.49
N GLY A 259 1.79 9.52 3.87
CA GLY A 259 1.79 8.74 2.66
C GLY A 259 0.39 8.49 2.17
N PHE A 260 0.28 7.54 1.26
CA PHE A 260 -1.00 7.10 0.76
C PHE A 260 -0.97 5.68 0.26
N TYR A 261 -2.16 5.10 0.22
CA TYR A 261 -2.48 3.90 -0.51
C TYR A 261 -3.13 4.28 -1.84
N LEU A 262 -2.79 3.60 -2.93
CA LEU A 262 -3.46 3.72 -4.22
C LEU A 262 -3.89 2.34 -4.69
N ILE A 263 -5.08 2.28 -5.30
CA ILE A 263 -5.54 1.11 -6.05
C ILE A 263 -5.62 1.52 -7.52
N TYR A 264 -5.01 0.73 -8.39
CA TYR A 264 -5.18 0.82 -9.84
C TYR A 264 -6.10 -0.30 -10.31
N ALA A 265 -7.00 0.02 -11.23
CA ALA A 265 -7.83 -0.94 -11.94
C ALA A 265 -7.71 -0.71 -13.45
N MET A 266 -7.88 -1.75 -14.25
CA MET A 266 -7.81 -1.64 -15.70
C MET A 266 -9.12 -1.06 -16.25
N ASN A 267 -9.01 -0.07 -17.13
CA ASN A 267 -10.18 0.48 -17.83
C ASN A 267 -10.51 -0.33 -19.08
N THR A 268 -11.62 0.02 -19.75
CA THR A 268 -12.11 -0.67 -20.96
C THR A 268 -11.16 -0.64 -22.17
N LYS A 269 -10.04 0.10 -22.10
CA LYS A 269 -9.03 0.18 -23.16
C LYS A 269 -7.79 -0.67 -22.87
N GLY A 270 -7.75 -1.41 -21.77
CA GLY A 270 -6.56 -2.16 -21.35
C GLY A 270 -5.53 -1.33 -20.58
N GLU A 271 -5.88 -0.10 -20.16
CA GLU A 271 -4.95 0.77 -19.44
C GLU A 271 -5.31 0.81 -17.95
N TYR A 272 -4.33 0.64 -17.07
CA TYR A 272 -4.52 0.82 -15.63
C TYR A 272 -4.71 2.29 -15.26
N GLU A 273 -5.67 2.59 -14.39
CA GLU A 273 -5.90 3.93 -13.84
C GLU A 273 -6.11 3.89 -12.33
N ALA A 274 -5.71 4.95 -11.64
CA ALA A 274 -5.90 5.06 -10.20
C ALA A 274 -7.39 5.30 -9.88
N VAL A 275 -8.04 4.34 -9.22
CA VAL A 275 -9.47 4.38 -8.89
C VAL A 275 -9.74 4.70 -7.43
N MET A 276 -8.75 4.53 -6.55
CA MET A 276 -8.88 4.83 -5.12
C MET A 276 -7.59 5.39 -4.55
N ARG A 277 -7.71 6.36 -3.62
CA ARG A 277 -6.61 6.88 -2.83
C ARG A 277 -7.02 7.08 -1.37
N SER A 278 -6.22 6.55 -0.44
CA SER A 278 -6.37 6.81 0.99
C SER A 278 -5.08 7.40 1.55
N ASN A 279 -5.14 8.62 2.10
CA ASN A 279 -3.98 9.29 2.68
C ASN A 279 -3.87 8.96 4.17
N TRP A 280 -2.64 9.02 4.70
CA TRP A 280 -2.35 8.90 6.13
C TRP A 280 -1.18 9.82 6.51
N GLY A 281 -1.04 10.10 7.80
CA GLY A 281 0.02 10.97 8.35
C GLY A 281 -0.45 12.38 8.72
N MET A 282 0.53 13.19 9.11
CA MET A 282 0.34 14.58 9.57
C MET A 282 0.34 15.60 8.43
#